data_AF-A0A4V1UTH4-F1
#
_entry.id   AF-A0A4V1UTH4-F1
#
_cell.length_a   1.000
_cell.length_b   1.000
_cell.length_c   1.000
_cell.angle_alpha   90.00
_cell.angle_beta   90.00
_cell.angle_gamma   90.00
#
_symmetry.space_group_name_H-M   'P 1'
#
loop_
_entity.id
_entity.type
_entity.pdbx_description
1 polymer ?
#
loop_
_entity_poly.entity_id
_entity_poly.type
_entity_poly.pdbx_seq_one_letter_code
_entity_poly.pdbx_strand_id
1 'polypeptide(L)'
;MRLGRAQLVLARRMLRLGRYERAAHLLDQAGSALRGMPELHALAARTHLALGNRAKAREHLDEGEEGDPDHTPLVALRAAMALEGRDQDGFHASCGRLGEFGKRVVSRAQKDPKDALQLLLAISE
;
A
#
# COMPACT_ATOMS: atom_id res chain seq x y z
N MET A 1 -8.32 18.32 -14.18
CA MET A 1 -8.60 17.57 -12.93
C MET A 1 -9.53 16.36 -13.07
N ARG A 2 -10.56 16.34 -13.93
CA ARG A 2 -11.51 15.20 -14.02
C ARG A 2 -10.90 13.86 -14.48
N LEU A 3 -9.85 13.90 -15.29
CA LEU A 3 -9.23 12.69 -15.85
C LEU A 3 -8.49 11.84 -14.81
N GLY A 4 -7.71 12.47 -13.92
CA GLY A 4 -6.90 11.75 -12.92
C GLY A 4 -7.73 10.93 -11.94
N ARG A 5 -8.85 11.47 -11.43
CA ARG A 5 -9.75 10.73 -10.53
C ARG A 5 -10.43 9.55 -11.23
N ALA A 6 -10.84 9.71 -12.49
CA ALA A 6 -11.41 8.62 -13.27
C ALA A 6 -10.38 7.50 -13.52
N GLN A 7 -9.13 7.86 -13.81
CA GLN A 7 -8.02 6.93 -13.93
C GLN A 7 -7.73 6.18 -12.62
N LEU A 8 -7.76 6.86 -11.47
CA LEU A 8 -7.59 6.24 -10.16
C LEU A 8 -8.66 5.18 -9.87
N VAL A 9 -9.94 5.50 -10.14
CA VAL A 9 -11.06 4.56 -9.98
C VAL A 9 -10.89 3.36 -10.92
N LEU A 10 -10.53 3.61 -12.18
CA LEU A 10 -10.32 2.54 -13.15
C LEU A 10 -9.11 1.66 -12.77
N ALA A 11 -8.02 2.26 -12.30
CA ALA A 11 -6.84 1.54 -11.82
C ALA A 11 -7.21 0.61 -10.66
N ARG A 12 -8.01 1.07 -9.70
CA ARG A 12 -8.49 0.24 -8.58
C ARG A 12 -9.31 -0.94 -9.08
N ARG A 13 -10.15 -0.73 -10.08
CA ARG A 13 -10.91 -1.82 -10.71
C ARG A 13 -9.98 -2.81 -11.42
N MET A 14 -8.96 -2.33 -12.13
CA MET A 14 -7.99 -3.20 -12.81
C MET A 14 -7.17 -4.03 -11.80
N LEU A 15 -6.75 -3.43 -10.69
CA LEU A 15 -6.07 -4.13 -9.60
C LEU A 15 -6.92 -5.28 -9.05
N ARG A 16 -8.19 -5.04 -8.73
CA ARG A 16 -9.12 -6.08 -8.23
C ARG A 16 -9.38 -7.20 -9.24
N LEU A 17 -9.25 -6.92 -10.53
CA LEU A 17 -9.38 -7.90 -11.61
C LEU A 17 -8.06 -8.64 -11.92
N GLY A 18 -6.99 -8.41 -11.14
CA GLY A 18 -5.68 -9.00 -11.38
C GLY A 18 -4.94 -8.43 -12.60
N ARG A 19 -5.39 -7.31 -13.16
CA ARG A 19 -4.81 -6.68 -14.35
C ARG A 19 -3.78 -5.63 -13.95
N TYR A 20 -2.71 -6.08 -13.32
CA TYR A 20 -1.76 -5.21 -12.62
C TYR A 20 -0.99 -4.27 -13.55
N GLU A 21 -0.59 -4.72 -14.74
CA GLU A 21 0.11 -3.90 -15.73
C GLU A 21 -0.78 -2.75 -16.22
N ARG A 22 -2.08 -3.02 -16.42
CA ARG A 22 -3.04 -1.98 -16.79
C ARG A 22 -3.31 -1.03 -15.63
N ALA A 23 -3.37 -1.53 -14.40
CA ALA A 23 -3.50 -0.69 -13.22
C ALA A 23 -2.29 0.26 -13.09
N ALA A 24 -1.07 -0.25 -13.24
CA ALA A 24 0.16 0.55 -13.19
C ALA A 24 0.17 1.64 -14.26
N HIS A 25 -0.16 1.28 -15.51
CA HIS A 25 -0.24 2.26 -16.60
C HIS A 25 -1.24 3.40 -16.33
N LEU A 26 -2.42 3.08 -15.77
CA LEU A 26 -3.43 4.09 -15.43
C LEU A 26 -2.96 5.01 -14.28
N LEU A 27 -2.20 4.48 -13.32
CA LEU A 27 -1.66 5.23 -12.20
C LEU A 27 -0.55 6.18 -12.64
N ASP A 28 0.33 5.73 -13.54
CA ASP A 28 1.36 6.58 -14.14
C ASP A 28 0.73 7.78 -14.86
N GLN A 29 -0.36 7.56 -15.61
CA GLN A 29 -1.09 8.64 -16.28
C GLN A 29 -1.80 9.59 -15.31
N ALA A 30 -2.26 9.08 -14.15
CA ALA A 30 -2.88 9.89 -13.11
C ALA A 30 -1.86 10.72 -12.32
N GLY A 31 -0.60 10.27 -12.27
CA GLY A 31 0.46 10.76 -11.39
C GLY A 31 0.76 12.25 -11.49
N SER A 32 0.64 12.87 -12.68
CA SER A 32 0.86 14.32 -12.80
C SER A 32 -0.22 15.17 -12.13
N ALA A 33 -1.46 14.67 -12.08
CA ALA A 33 -2.60 15.41 -11.55
C ALA A 33 -2.85 15.12 -10.06
N LEU A 34 -2.36 13.98 -9.55
CA LEU A 34 -2.66 13.47 -8.21
C LEU A 34 -1.39 13.18 -7.37
N ARG A 35 -0.22 13.72 -7.75
CA ARG A 35 1.07 13.47 -7.07
C ARG A 35 1.05 13.70 -5.55
N GLY A 36 0.20 14.59 -5.05
CA GLY A 36 0.07 14.84 -3.61
C GLY A 36 -0.98 13.98 -2.91
N MET A 37 -1.57 12.97 -3.57
CA MET A 37 -2.64 12.15 -3.00
C MET A 37 -2.08 10.83 -2.47
N PRO A 38 -2.07 10.61 -1.14
CA PRO A 38 -1.61 9.37 -0.52
C PRO A 38 -2.29 8.12 -1.08
N GLU A 39 -3.55 8.25 -1.50
CA GLU A 39 -4.33 7.15 -2.04
C GLU A 39 -3.92 6.73 -3.46
N LEU A 40 -3.38 7.65 -4.27
CA LEU A 40 -2.74 7.29 -5.54
C LEU A 40 -1.52 6.42 -5.25
N HIS A 41 -0.67 6.87 -4.32
CA HIS A 41 0.56 6.23 -3.94
C HIS A 41 0.34 4.85 -3.29
N ALA A 42 -0.66 4.71 -2.41
CA ALA A 42 -1.03 3.41 -1.84
C ALA A 42 -1.47 2.41 -2.93
N LEU A 43 -2.28 2.86 -3.88
CA LEU A 43 -2.76 2.02 -4.97
C LEU A 43 -1.62 1.62 -5.92
N ALA A 44 -0.69 2.53 -6.19
CA ALA A 44 0.51 2.27 -6.99
C ALA A 44 1.46 1.30 -6.28
N ALA A 45 1.73 1.52 -4.99
CA ALA A 45 2.54 0.63 -4.17
C ALA A 45 1.99 -0.80 -4.18
N ARG A 46 0.69 -0.97 -3.92
CA ARG A 46 0.03 -2.27 -3.95
C ARG A 46 0.08 -2.93 -5.34
N THR A 47 -0.14 -2.15 -6.40
CA THR A 47 -0.05 -2.65 -7.78
C THR A 47 1.36 -3.15 -8.09
N HIS A 48 2.39 -2.41 -7.67
CA HIS A 48 3.77 -2.82 -7.86
C HIS A 48 4.17 -4.02 -7.00
N LEU A 49 3.63 -4.16 -5.78
CA LEU A 49 3.79 -5.39 -4.99
C LEU A 49 3.18 -6.60 -5.69
N ALA A 50 1.98 -6.46 -6.26
CA ALA A 50 1.34 -7.54 -7.02
C ALA A 50 2.12 -7.93 -8.28
N LEU A 51 2.87 -7.00 -8.87
CA LEU A 51 3.80 -7.23 -9.98
C LEU A 51 5.18 -7.78 -9.56
N GLY A 52 5.45 -7.92 -8.25
CA GLY A 52 6.77 -8.27 -7.72
C GLY A 52 7.80 -7.13 -7.77
N ASN A 53 7.39 -5.92 -8.14
CA ASN A 53 8.23 -4.73 -8.27
C ASN A 53 8.43 -4.01 -6.94
N ARG A 54 9.12 -4.66 -6.00
CA ARG A 54 9.26 -4.19 -4.61
C ARG A 54 9.96 -2.83 -4.48
N ALA A 55 10.90 -2.50 -5.36
CA ALA A 55 11.59 -1.21 -5.37
C ALA A 55 10.62 -0.05 -5.66
N LYS A 56 9.87 -0.15 -6.76
CA LYS A 56 8.82 0.83 -7.13
C LYS A 56 7.72 0.92 -6.09
N ALA A 57 7.35 -0.20 -5.47
CA ALA A 57 6.39 -0.19 -4.39
C ALA A 57 6.87 0.69 -3.23
N ARG A 58 8.14 0.54 -2.83
CA ARG A 58 8.74 1.38 -1.77
C ARG A 58 8.81 2.85 -2.16
N GLU A 59 9.22 3.17 -3.38
CA GLU A 59 9.23 4.56 -3.89
C GLU A 59 7.86 5.22 -3.72
N HIS A 60 6.78 4.55 -4.11
CA HIS A 60 5.45 5.11 -3.92
C HIS A 60 5.03 5.20 -2.45
N LEU A 61 5.43 4.27 -1.59
CA LEU A 61 5.14 4.39 -0.15
C LEU A 61 5.80 5.64 0.43
N ASP A 62 7.03 5.93 0.02
CA ASP A 62 7.80 7.08 0.47
C ASP A 62 7.20 8.40 -0.04
N GLU A 63 6.86 8.48 -1.32
CA GLU A 63 6.15 9.63 -1.89
C GLU A 63 4.77 9.87 -1.22
N GLY A 64 4.03 8.79 -0.92
CA GLY A 64 2.72 8.90 -0.30
C GLY A 64 2.78 9.41 1.14
N GLU A 65 3.86 9.09 1.87
CA GLU A 65 4.07 9.55 3.24
C GLU A 65 4.28 11.06 3.33
N GLU A 66 4.88 11.67 2.31
CA GLU A 66 5.05 13.13 2.25
C GLU A 66 3.70 13.87 2.26
N GLY A 67 2.64 13.26 1.70
CA GLY A 67 1.32 13.86 1.64
C GLY A 67 0.50 13.67 2.92
N ASP A 68 0.45 12.45 3.44
CA ASP A 68 -0.20 12.11 4.71
C ASP A 68 0.55 10.92 5.29
N PRO A 69 1.38 11.14 6.33
CA PRO A 69 2.11 10.07 6.94
C PRO A 69 1.16 8.97 7.40
N ASP A 70 0.10 9.32 8.12
CA ASP A 70 -0.84 8.42 8.81
C ASP A 70 -1.95 7.84 7.93
N HIS A 71 -1.81 7.97 6.61
CA HIS A 71 -2.73 7.35 5.67
C HIS A 71 -2.72 5.82 5.85
N THR A 72 -3.82 5.30 6.41
CA THR A 72 -3.90 3.91 6.88
C THR A 72 -3.48 2.87 5.82
N PRO A 73 -3.90 2.96 4.54
CA PRO A 73 -3.42 2.04 3.51
C PRO A 73 -1.91 2.03 3.30
N LEU A 74 -1.23 3.19 3.34
CA LEU A 74 0.23 3.27 3.18
C LEU A 74 0.93 2.58 4.35
N VAL A 75 0.50 2.90 5.58
CA VAL A 75 1.07 2.31 6.80
C VAL A 75 0.88 0.79 6.83
N ALA A 76 -0.29 0.31 6.40
CA ALA A 76 -0.58 -1.11 6.30
C ALA A 76 0.32 -1.83 5.26
N LEU A 77 0.51 -1.23 4.09
CA LEU A 77 1.40 -1.76 3.05
C LEU A 77 2.87 -1.76 3.50
N ARG A 78 3.32 -0.73 4.24
CA ARG A 78 4.65 -0.70 4.86
C ARG A 78 4.83 -1.80 5.88
N ALA A 79 3.87 -1.99 6.78
CA ALA A 79 3.89 -3.09 7.74
C ALA A 79 3.96 -4.45 7.02
N ALA A 80 3.18 -4.63 5.94
CA ALA A 80 3.18 -5.87 5.16
C ALA A 80 4.55 -6.12 4.53
N MET A 81 5.13 -5.10 3.90
CA MET A 81 6.47 -5.19 3.34
C MET A 81 7.52 -5.49 4.42
N ALA A 82 7.50 -4.81 5.56
CA ALA A 82 8.45 -5.06 6.63
C ALA A 82 8.34 -6.49 7.18
N LEU A 83 7.11 -6.99 7.37
CA LEU A 83 6.85 -8.36 7.82
C LEU A 83 7.41 -9.41 6.84
N GLU A 84 7.14 -9.27 5.54
CA GLU A 84 7.68 -10.17 4.51
C GLU A 84 9.21 -10.08 4.40
N GLY A 85 9.75 -8.87 4.55
CA GLY A 85 11.19 -8.59 4.50
C GLY A 85 11.95 -8.98 5.75
N ARG A 86 11.24 -9.46 6.80
CA ARG A 86 11.79 -9.74 8.14
C ARG A 86 12.44 -8.52 8.80
N ASP A 87 12.00 -7.33 8.43
CA ASP A 87 12.36 -6.07 9.07
C ASP A 87 11.45 -5.88 10.30
N GLN A 88 11.92 -6.36 11.46
CA GLN A 88 11.14 -6.31 12.69
C GLN A 88 10.91 -4.87 13.17
N ASP A 89 11.93 -4.01 13.06
CA ASP A 89 11.85 -2.63 13.52
C ASP A 89 10.84 -1.84 12.68
N GLY A 90 10.93 -1.93 11.35
CA GLY A 90 9.96 -1.31 10.43
C GLY A 90 8.55 -1.85 10.60
N PHE A 91 8.40 -3.15 10.88
CA PHE A 91 7.11 -3.78 11.13
C PHE A 91 6.46 -3.25 12.42
N HIS A 92 7.21 -3.20 13.52
CA HIS A 92 6.72 -2.69 14.79
C HIS A 92 6.42 -1.19 14.74
N ALA A 93 7.28 -0.40 14.09
CA ALA A 93 7.04 1.04 13.89
C ALA A 93 5.74 1.29 13.12
N SER A 94 5.53 0.58 12.01
CA SER A 94 4.31 0.70 11.19
C SER A 94 3.07 0.24 11.96
N CYS A 95 3.15 -0.87 12.71
CA CYS A 95 2.06 -1.33 13.55
C CYS A 95 1.73 -0.34 14.68
N GLY A 96 2.71 0.34 15.27
CA GLY A 96 2.48 1.39 16.27
C GLY A 96 1.57 2.50 15.73
N ARG A 97 1.78 2.89 14.47
CA ARG A 97 0.99 3.92 13.78
C ARG A 97 -0.43 3.47 13.43
N LEU A 98 -0.69 2.15 13.37
CA LEU A 98 -2.03 1.57 13.19
C LEU A 98 -2.82 1.42 14.51
N GLY A 99 -2.26 1.84 15.65
CA GLY A 99 -2.94 1.81 16.96
C GLY A 99 -3.45 0.42 17.37
N GLU A 100 -4.71 0.32 17.81
CA GLU A 100 -5.33 -0.95 18.23
C GLU A 100 -5.40 -2.00 17.11
N PHE A 101 -5.49 -1.57 15.85
CA PHE A 101 -5.37 -2.52 14.74
C PHE A 101 -3.96 -3.10 14.66
N GLY A 102 -2.93 -2.27 14.77
CA GLY A 102 -1.54 -2.72 14.76
C GLY A 102 -1.19 -3.68 15.91
N LYS A 103 -1.70 -3.45 17.12
CA LYS A 103 -1.55 -4.39 18.25
C LYS A 103 -2.10 -5.79 17.91
N ARG A 104 -3.26 -5.85 17.25
CA ARG A 104 -3.86 -7.12 16.79
C ARG A 104 -3.01 -7.79 15.70
N VAL A 105 -2.46 -7.01 14.77
CA VAL A 105 -1.55 -7.51 13.74
C VAL A 105 -0.29 -8.12 14.36
N VAL A 106 0.35 -7.43 15.31
CA VAL A 106 1.54 -7.93 16.02
C VAL A 106 1.25 -9.26 16.74
N SER A 107 0.13 -9.33 17.47
CA SER A 107 -0.27 -10.56 18.18
C SER A 107 -0.50 -11.74 17.22
N ARG A 108 -1.02 -11.48 16.02
CA ARG A 108 -1.21 -12.51 14.99
C ARG A 108 0.10 -12.92 14.33
N ALA A 109 0.99 -11.97 14.04
CA ALA A 109 2.27 -12.25 13.40
C ALA A 109 3.14 -13.22 14.21
N GLN A 110 3.01 -13.19 15.55
CA GLN A 110 3.68 -14.14 16.45
C GLN A 110 3.17 -15.58 16.31
N LYS A 111 1.91 -15.77 15.92
CA LYS A 111 1.27 -17.09 15.77
C LYS A 111 1.37 -17.58 14.33
N ASP A 112 1.01 -16.71 13.39
CA ASP A 112 1.04 -16.95 11.96
C ASP A 112 1.30 -15.62 11.20
N PRO A 113 2.52 -15.43 10.67
CA PRO A 113 2.85 -14.26 9.84
C PRO A 113 1.96 -14.13 8.61
N LYS A 114 1.41 -15.22 8.07
CA LYS A 114 0.54 -15.18 6.89
C LYS A 114 -0.83 -14.59 7.23
N ASP A 115 -1.39 -14.91 8.39
CA ASP A 115 -2.65 -14.31 8.89
C ASP A 115 -2.48 -12.80 9.10
N ALA A 116 -1.37 -12.39 9.73
CA ALA A 116 -1.06 -10.97 9.89
C ALA A 116 -0.89 -10.23 8.55
N LEU A 117 -0.22 -10.85 7.58
CA LEU A 117 -0.07 -10.30 6.23
C LEU A 117 -1.43 -10.14 5.53
N GLN A 118 -2.31 -11.13 5.61
CA GLN A 118 -3.65 -11.05 5.01
C GLN A 118 -4.47 -9.88 5.58
N LEU A 119 -4.40 -9.65 6.89
CA LEU A 119 -5.10 -8.52 7.52
C LEU A 119 -4.58 -7.17 7.08
N LEU A 120 -3.26 -7.02 6.99
CA LEU A 120 -2.62 -5.79 6.51
C LEU A 120 -3.04 -5.49 5.07
N LEU A 121 -3.04 -6.51 4.21
CA LEU A 121 -3.46 -6.35 2.82
C LEU A 121 -4.97 -6.04 2.70
N ALA A 122 -5.82 -6.59 3.58
CA ALA A 122 -7.27 -6.36 3.55
C ALA A 122 -7.69 -4.92 3.90
N ILE A 123 -6.91 -4.21 4.71
CA ILE A 123 -7.19 -2.79 5.04
C ILE A 123 -6.52 -1.81 4.08
N SER A 124 -5.75 -2.32 3.10
CA SER A 124 -5.11 -1.54 2.03
C SER A 124 -5.97 -1.46 0.74
N GLU A 125 -7.24 -1.85 0.81
CA GLU A 125 -8.16 -2.05 -0.34
C GLU A 125 -9.05 -0.88 -0.77
#